data_AF-A0A261XZJ3-F1
#
_entry.id   AF-A0A261XZJ3-F1
#
_cell.length_a   1.000
_cell.length_b   1.000
_cell.length_c   1.000
_cell.angle_alpha   90.00
_cell.angle_beta   90.00
_cell.angle_gamma   90.00
#
_symmetry.space_group_name_H-M   'P 1'
#
loop_
_entity.id
_entity.type
_entity.pdbx_description
1 polymer ?
#
loop_
_entity_poly.entity_id
_entity_poly.type
_entity_poly.pdbx_seq_one_letter_code
_entity_poly.pdbx_strand_id
1 'polypeptide(L)'
;MPPKLKSARVGRPPTKNKTLKKTLVRKNSPIIKSGPRRNRQAPASHLHNLITTSSPREGTKDTITQDHETSFAQISPIHKPQNDDPQTPETPRQSQGPWISDDERALLLENLELEVQDRTRKCRDYIDLLCTSLNVRGELEINRLTPSIRKLTMRDFCLKYNASPQEYSKKMLAGKQERLQALHPVKRV
;
A
#
# COMPACT_ATOMS: atom_id res chain seq x y z
N MET A 1 -3.44 -17.62 65.53
CA MET A 1 -4.79 -17.94 66.06
C MET A 1 -5.04 -16.96 67.20
N PRO A 2 -6.10 -16.12 67.25
CA PRO A 2 -7.46 -16.15 66.63
C PRO A 2 -7.84 -14.78 65.97
N PRO A 3 -9.13 -14.37 65.79
CA PRO A 3 -10.32 -15.08 65.30
C PRO A 3 -10.83 -14.55 63.92
N LYS A 4 -11.73 -15.33 63.30
CA LYS A 4 -12.41 -15.02 62.02
C LYS A 4 -13.53 -13.98 62.22
N LEU A 5 -13.52 -12.91 61.43
CA LEU A 5 -14.67 -12.02 61.25
C LEU A 5 -15.53 -12.53 60.09
N LYS A 6 -16.72 -13.04 60.40
CA LYS A 6 -17.84 -13.18 59.46
C LYS A 6 -18.62 -11.88 59.50
N SER A 7 -18.86 -11.23 58.36
CA SER A 7 -19.87 -10.18 58.27
C SER A 7 -20.73 -10.36 57.02
N ALA A 8 -21.96 -9.89 57.16
CA ALA A 8 -23.15 -10.42 56.54
C ALA A 8 -23.43 -9.84 55.15
N ARG A 9 -24.19 -10.65 54.43
CA ARG A 9 -24.85 -10.43 53.15
C ARG A 9 -25.85 -9.28 53.26
N VAL A 10 -25.74 -8.26 52.40
CA VAL A 10 -26.85 -7.32 52.12
C VAL A 10 -27.28 -7.55 50.68
N GLY A 11 -28.47 -8.14 50.53
CA GLY A 11 -29.10 -8.40 49.25
C GLY A 11 -29.60 -7.11 48.60
N ARG A 12 -29.32 -6.94 47.32
CA ARG A 12 -29.97 -5.92 46.47
C ARG A 12 -31.29 -6.50 45.94
N PRO A 13 -32.43 -5.81 46.10
CA PRO A 13 -33.72 -6.26 45.58
C PRO A 13 -33.85 -6.04 44.05
N PRO A 14 -34.69 -6.84 43.36
CA PRO A 14 -34.95 -6.72 41.93
C PRO A 14 -35.98 -5.63 41.61
N THR A 15 -35.68 -4.77 40.63
CA THR A 15 -36.65 -3.80 40.09
C THR A 15 -37.50 -4.44 39.00
N LYS A 16 -38.80 -4.66 39.28
CA LYS A 16 -39.83 -5.00 38.31
C LYS A 16 -40.55 -3.71 37.88
N ASN A 17 -40.46 -3.31 36.62
CA ASN A 17 -41.36 -2.33 36.00
C ASN A 17 -41.93 -2.97 34.72
N LYS A 18 -43.12 -3.57 34.84
CA LYS A 18 -44.44 -3.01 34.44
C LYS A 18 -44.64 -2.93 32.94
N THR A 19 -45.21 -4.01 32.43
CA THR A 19 -46.00 -4.12 31.20
C THR A 19 -47.10 -3.06 31.18
N LEU A 20 -47.07 -2.16 30.20
CA LEU A 20 -48.23 -1.35 29.81
C LEU A 20 -48.83 -1.99 28.56
N LYS A 21 -49.91 -2.77 28.76
CA LYS A 21 -50.87 -3.09 27.71
C LYS A 21 -51.84 -1.91 27.62
N LYS A 22 -51.90 -1.23 26.47
CA LYS A 22 -53.07 -0.45 26.05
C LYS A 22 -53.52 -0.95 24.69
N THR A 23 -54.60 -1.69 24.71
CA THR A 23 -55.53 -1.88 23.60
C THR A 23 -56.23 -0.54 23.31
N LEU A 24 -56.50 -0.25 22.03
CA LEU A 24 -57.85 -0.15 21.45
C LEU A 24 -57.91 0.78 20.22
N VAL A 25 -58.75 0.35 19.25
CA VAL A 25 -59.44 1.09 18.18
C VAL A 25 -58.76 1.20 16.81
N ARG A 26 -59.20 0.30 15.91
CA ARG A 26 -59.26 0.44 14.45
C ARG A 26 -59.99 1.73 14.04
N LYS A 27 -59.56 2.38 12.95
CA LYS A 27 -60.42 2.78 11.80
C LYS A 27 -59.58 3.41 10.68
N ASN A 28 -59.67 2.77 9.51
CA ASN A 28 -59.77 3.33 8.16
C ASN A 28 -58.58 4.11 7.56
N SER A 29 -57.94 3.45 6.60
CA SER A 29 -57.09 4.00 5.54
C SER A 29 -57.85 5.02 4.67
N PRO A 30 -57.11 5.93 4.00
CA PRO A 30 -57.40 6.25 2.61
C PRO A 30 -56.24 5.87 1.69
N ILE A 31 -56.64 5.24 0.59
CA ILE A 31 -55.87 4.85 -0.58
C ILE A 31 -55.23 6.09 -1.22
N ILE A 32 -53.90 6.19 -1.21
CA ILE A 32 -53.17 7.14 -2.05
C ILE A 32 -52.85 6.44 -3.37
N LYS A 33 -53.50 6.94 -4.43
CA LYS A 33 -53.40 6.49 -5.82
C LYS A 33 -51.95 6.59 -6.30
N SER A 34 -51.44 5.49 -6.84
CA SER A 34 -50.19 5.41 -7.60
C SER A 34 -50.29 6.26 -8.88
N GLY A 35 -49.51 7.34 -8.95
CA GLY A 35 -49.28 8.10 -10.18
C GLY A 35 -48.12 7.51 -11.02
N PRO A 36 -48.08 7.75 -12.34
CA PRO A 36 -47.06 7.18 -13.22
C PRO A 36 -45.71 7.88 -13.02
N ARG A 37 -44.71 7.15 -12.51
CA ARG A 37 -43.34 7.67 -12.39
C ARG A 37 -42.66 7.60 -13.76
N ARG A 38 -42.56 8.78 -14.38
CA ARG A 38 -41.84 9.02 -15.63
C ARG A 38 -40.37 8.62 -15.49
N ASN A 39 -39.93 7.92 -16.53
CA ASN A 39 -38.55 7.64 -16.90
C ASN A 39 -37.69 8.90 -16.75
N ARG A 40 -36.70 8.89 -15.86
CA ARG A 40 -35.62 9.89 -15.80
C ARG A 40 -34.30 9.15 -15.99
N GLN A 41 -33.88 9.08 -17.25
CA GLN A 41 -32.47 8.98 -17.61
C GLN A 41 -31.72 10.14 -16.96
N ALA A 42 -30.68 9.83 -16.19
CA ALA A 42 -29.69 10.81 -15.75
C ALA A 42 -28.55 10.82 -16.78
N PRO A 43 -28.20 11.99 -17.37
CA PRO A 43 -27.00 12.10 -18.19
C PRO A 43 -25.74 12.11 -17.32
N ALA A 44 -24.76 11.32 -17.74
CA ALA A 44 -23.39 11.37 -17.23
C ALA A 44 -22.81 12.77 -17.44
N SER A 45 -22.34 13.40 -16.37
CA SER A 45 -21.51 14.60 -16.45
C SER A 45 -20.44 14.58 -15.36
N HIS A 46 -19.20 14.37 -15.83
CA HIS A 46 -18.08 15.27 -15.58
C HIS A 46 -17.73 15.58 -14.10
N LEU A 47 -16.99 14.65 -13.46
CA LEU A 47 -16.23 14.96 -12.25
C LEU A 47 -14.94 15.70 -12.62
N HIS A 48 -15.01 17.03 -12.67
CA HIS A 48 -13.85 17.87 -12.41
C HIS A 48 -13.71 18.02 -10.90
N ASN A 49 -12.64 17.47 -10.31
CA ASN A 49 -12.22 17.86 -8.98
C ASN A 49 -10.95 18.70 -9.07
N LEU A 50 -11.16 19.96 -8.70
CA LEU A 50 -10.20 21.03 -8.53
C LEU A 50 -9.13 20.63 -7.49
N ILE A 51 -7.86 20.79 -7.83
CA ILE A 51 -6.80 21.01 -6.84
C ILE A 51 -6.45 22.49 -6.93
N THR A 52 -7.03 23.26 -6.02
CA THR A 52 -6.69 24.66 -5.76
C THR A 52 -5.30 24.73 -5.14
N THR A 53 -4.52 25.68 -5.63
CA THR A 53 -3.17 26.08 -5.22
C THR A 53 -3.18 26.93 -3.94
N SER A 54 -1.98 27.17 -3.37
CA SER A 54 -1.60 27.95 -2.17
C SER A 54 -1.51 27.12 -0.87
N SER A 55 -0.48 27.18 -0.03
CA SER A 55 0.47 28.27 0.29
C SER A 55 1.76 27.68 0.95
N PRO A 56 2.88 28.42 1.03
CA PRO A 56 4.20 27.89 1.38
C PRO A 56 4.43 27.85 2.89
N ARG A 57 5.22 26.87 3.35
CA ARG A 57 5.72 26.83 4.73
C ARG A 57 7.24 26.97 4.73
N GLU A 58 7.67 28.12 5.23
CA GLU A 58 9.00 28.38 5.83
C GLU A 58 9.41 27.17 6.68
N GLY A 59 10.64 26.64 6.63
CA GLY A 59 11.90 27.33 6.83
C GLY A 59 12.49 26.82 8.14
N THR A 60 13.22 25.71 8.11
CA THR A 60 14.20 25.32 9.14
C THR A 60 15.37 24.61 8.47
N LYS A 61 16.51 25.30 8.49
CA LYS A 61 17.82 24.81 8.11
C LYS A 61 18.33 23.96 9.27
N ASP A 62 18.58 22.69 9.06
CA ASP A 62 19.45 21.90 9.93
C ASP A 62 20.52 21.21 9.10
N THR A 63 21.74 21.57 9.45
CA THR A 63 23.04 21.18 8.92
C THR A 63 23.22 19.67 8.84
N ILE A 64 23.46 19.17 7.64
CA ILE A 64 23.94 17.81 7.38
C ILE A 64 25.45 17.82 7.57
N THR A 65 25.92 17.19 8.64
CA THR A 65 27.29 16.66 8.73
C THR A 65 27.17 15.16 8.91
N GLN A 66 27.46 14.41 7.86
CA GLN A 66 27.74 12.98 7.95
C GLN A 66 28.93 12.67 7.06
N ASP A 67 30.06 12.47 7.72
CA ASP A 67 31.25 11.84 7.17
C ASP A 67 30.95 10.35 6.95
N HIS A 68 31.08 9.89 5.70
CA HIS A 68 31.08 8.47 5.36
C HIS A 68 32.36 8.16 4.58
N GLU A 69 33.44 7.89 5.31
CA GLU A 69 34.55 7.10 4.74
C GLU A 69 34.04 5.68 4.53
N THR A 70 33.80 5.30 3.27
CA THR A 70 33.60 3.89 2.90
C THR A 70 34.76 3.46 2.04
N SER A 71 35.74 2.88 2.73
CA SER A 71 36.83 2.05 2.21
C SER A 71 36.34 1.04 1.17
N PHE A 72 36.72 1.25 -0.09
CA PHE A 72 36.51 0.30 -1.18
C PHE A 72 37.87 -0.19 -1.69
N ALA A 73 38.40 -1.27 -1.10
CA ALA A 73 39.58 -1.95 -1.62
C ALA A 73 39.61 -3.42 -1.21
N GLN A 74 39.01 -4.29 -2.00
CA GLN A 74 39.56 -5.63 -2.26
C GLN A 74 38.80 -6.30 -3.42
N ILE A 75 39.37 -6.22 -4.62
CA ILE A 75 39.06 -7.13 -5.73
C ILE A 75 40.36 -7.87 -6.03
N SER A 76 40.32 -9.19 -5.88
CA SER A 76 41.41 -10.14 -6.09
C SER A 76 41.89 -10.14 -7.56
N PRO A 77 43.15 -10.53 -7.85
CA PRO A 77 43.69 -10.51 -9.21
C PRO A 77 43.22 -11.74 -10.02
N ILE A 78 42.61 -11.50 -11.18
CA ILE A 78 42.23 -12.52 -12.16
C ILE A 78 43.39 -12.72 -13.15
N HIS A 79 43.85 -13.97 -13.21
CA HIS A 79 44.55 -14.71 -14.26
C HIS A 79 44.98 -13.96 -15.56
N LYS A 80 46.27 -14.05 -15.87
CA LYS A 80 46.83 -13.82 -17.22
C LYS A 80 46.47 -14.99 -18.14
N PRO A 81 46.05 -14.74 -19.40
CA PRO A 81 46.28 -15.68 -20.48
C PRO A 81 47.50 -15.22 -21.30
N GLN A 82 48.46 -16.12 -21.37
CA GLN A 82 49.52 -16.19 -22.36
C GLN A 82 48.90 -16.68 -23.67
N ASN A 83 49.13 -15.96 -24.77
CA ASN A 83 49.00 -16.48 -26.13
C ASN A 83 49.86 -15.63 -27.07
N ASP A 84 50.72 -16.34 -27.81
CA ASP A 84 51.62 -15.85 -28.83
C ASP A 84 50.87 -15.69 -30.18
N ASP A 85 51.00 -14.50 -30.79
CA ASP A 85 50.79 -14.09 -32.21
C ASP A 85 49.43 -14.33 -32.93
N PRO A 86 49.03 -13.53 -33.96
CA PRO A 86 49.83 -12.61 -34.78
C PRO A 86 49.36 -11.14 -34.78
N GLN A 87 50.26 -10.24 -35.19
CA GLN A 87 50.02 -8.80 -35.42
C GLN A 87 48.73 -8.55 -36.21
N THR A 88 47.71 -8.08 -35.50
CA THR A 88 46.60 -7.34 -36.11
C THR A 88 47.12 -5.93 -36.37
N PRO A 89 47.00 -5.36 -37.58
CA PRO A 89 47.42 -3.99 -37.81
C PRO A 89 46.63 -3.08 -36.87
N GLU A 90 47.35 -2.40 -35.98
CA GLU A 90 46.83 -1.30 -35.17
C GLU A 90 46.36 -0.20 -36.13
N THR A 91 45.09 -0.28 -36.53
CA THR A 91 44.41 0.90 -37.04
C THR A 91 44.42 1.90 -35.90
N PRO A 92 44.88 3.15 -36.09
CA PRO A 92 44.72 4.17 -35.09
C PRO A 92 43.21 4.28 -34.87
N ARG A 93 42.73 3.79 -33.73
CA ARG A 93 41.37 4.03 -33.29
C ARG A 93 41.32 5.53 -33.02
N GLN A 94 41.04 6.29 -34.07
CA GLN A 94 40.68 7.68 -33.98
C GLN A 94 39.44 7.73 -33.12
N SER A 95 39.62 7.82 -31.80
CA SER A 95 38.57 8.20 -30.86
C SER A 95 38.29 9.69 -31.06
N GLN A 96 37.96 10.08 -32.28
CA GLN A 96 37.32 11.36 -32.57
C GLN A 96 35.83 11.13 -32.26
N GLY A 97 35.54 10.89 -30.98
CA GLY A 97 34.18 11.13 -30.49
C GLY A 97 33.87 12.60 -30.71
N PRO A 98 32.62 12.98 -31.04
CA PRO A 98 32.26 14.38 -31.19
C PRO A 98 32.67 15.13 -29.92
N TRP A 99 33.48 16.18 -30.08
CA TRP A 99 33.85 17.09 -29.01
C TRP A 99 32.59 17.88 -28.66
N ILE A 100 31.74 17.29 -27.82
CA ILE A 100 30.60 17.99 -27.19
C ILE A 100 31.21 19.21 -26.50
N SER A 101 30.72 20.40 -26.84
CA SER A 101 31.18 21.65 -26.22
C SER A 101 30.98 21.58 -24.71
N ASP A 102 31.84 22.22 -23.92
CA ASP A 102 31.68 22.23 -22.46
C ASP A 102 30.29 22.77 -22.04
N ASP A 103 29.76 23.73 -22.79
CA ASP A 103 28.41 24.27 -22.59
C ASP A 103 27.31 23.22 -22.87
N GLU A 104 27.47 22.43 -23.93
CA GLU A 104 26.53 21.36 -24.29
C GLU A 104 26.59 20.24 -23.25
N ARG A 105 27.78 19.92 -22.75
CA ARG A 105 27.96 18.97 -21.66
C ARG A 105 27.30 19.45 -20.38
N ALA A 106 27.42 20.74 -20.04
CA ALA A 106 26.78 21.32 -18.86
C ALA A 106 25.25 21.23 -18.96
N LEU A 107 24.70 21.56 -20.13
CA LEU A 107 23.26 21.45 -20.41
C LEU A 107 22.75 20.01 -20.32
N LEU A 108 23.52 19.04 -20.83
CA LEU A 108 23.17 17.62 -20.73
C LEU A 108 23.16 17.13 -19.28
N LEU A 109 24.10 17.60 -18.45
CA LEU A 109 24.13 17.28 -17.02
C LEU A 109 22.94 17.88 -16.28
N GLU A 110 22.59 19.14 -16.56
CA GLU A 110 21.41 19.80 -15.98
C GLU A 110 20.12 19.05 -16.35
N ASN A 111 19.96 18.68 -17.63
CA ASN A 111 18.81 17.91 -18.09
C ASN A 111 18.72 16.54 -17.40
N LEU A 112 19.85 15.85 -17.25
CA LEU A 112 19.89 14.57 -16.56
C LEU A 112 19.53 14.71 -15.08
N GLU A 113 20.02 15.76 -14.42
CA GLU A 113 19.67 16.04 -13.03
C GLU A 113 18.16 16.30 -12.88
N LEU A 114 17.58 17.11 -13.77
CA LEU A 114 16.12 17.35 -13.80
C LEU A 114 15.34 16.05 -14.00
N GLU A 115 15.80 15.16 -14.89
CA GLU A 115 15.17 13.87 -15.11
C GLU A 115 15.25 12.96 -13.87
N VAL A 116 16.42 12.90 -13.22
CA VAL A 116 16.61 12.11 -12.00
C VAL A 116 15.73 12.63 -10.88
N GLN A 117 15.65 13.96 -10.71
CA GLN A 117 14.79 14.58 -9.71
C GLN A 117 13.31 14.27 -9.97
N ASP A 118 12.83 14.41 -11.22
CA ASP A 118 11.45 14.09 -11.57
C ASP A 118 11.12 12.60 -11.38
N ARG A 119 12.00 11.69 -11.82
CA ARG A 119 11.83 10.25 -11.58
C ARG A 119 11.82 9.91 -10.10
N THR A 120 12.70 10.52 -9.31
CA THR A 120 12.75 10.34 -7.86
C THR A 120 11.45 10.81 -7.20
N ARG A 121 10.95 11.98 -7.61
CA ARG A 121 9.66 12.51 -7.14
C ARG A 121 8.52 11.57 -7.50
N LYS A 122 8.42 11.13 -8.75
CA LYS A 122 7.40 10.16 -9.20
C LYS A 122 7.45 8.86 -8.41
N CYS A 123 8.64 8.33 -8.13
CA CYS A 123 8.81 7.13 -7.31
C CYS A 123 8.29 7.33 -5.88
N ARG A 124 8.59 8.48 -5.26
CA ARG A 124 8.08 8.82 -3.91
C ARG A 124 6.55 8.94 -3.92
N ASP A 125 6.00 9.71 -4.85
CA ASP A 125 4.55 9.88 -5.00
C ASP A 125 3.84 8.52 -5.20
N TYR A 126 4.45 7.61 -5.96
CA TYR A 126 3.91 6.26 -6.18
C TYR A 126 3.95 5.39 -4.92
N ILE A 127 5.05 5.44 -4.15
CA ILE A 127 5.15 4.73 -2.87
C ILE A 127 4.08 5.25 -1.91
N ASP A 128 3.90 6.57 -1.79
CA ASP A 128 2.92 7.17 -0.91
C ASP A 128 1.49 6.79 -1.29
N LEU A 129 1.19 6.77 -2.60
CA LEU A 129 -0.07 6.29 -3.12
C LEU A 129 -0.30 4.81 -2.77
N LEU A 130 0.70 3.95 -2.95
CA LEU A 130 0.61 2.53 -2.61
C LEU A 130 0.40 2.31 -1.11
N CYS A 131 1.17 2.99 -0.27
CA CYS A 131 1.02 2.93 1.19
C CYS A 131 -0.39 3.34 1.63
N THR A 132 -0.89 4.47 1.11
CA THR A 132 -2.24 4.96 1.40
C THR A 132 -3.30 3.95 0.95
N SER A 133 -3.17 3.41 -0.26
CA SER A 133 -4.08 2.40 -0.81
C SER A 133 -4.09 1.12 0.03
N LEU A 134 -2.91 0.62 0.44
CA LEU A 134 -2.80 -0.56 1.29
C LEU A 134 -3.44 -0.33 2.65
N ASN A 135 -3.25 0.84 3.26
CA ASN A 135 -3.89 1.18 4.54
C ASN A 135 -5.41 1.19 4.40
N VAL A 136 -5.95 1.90 3.40
CA VAL A 136 -7.40 1.94 3.15
C VAL A 136 -7.97 0.54 2.93
N ARG A 137 -7.29 -0.30 2.14
CA ARG A 137 -7.73 -1.69 1.91
C ARG A 137 -7.68 -2.52 3.18
N GLY A 138 -6.63 -2.38 3.99
CA GLY A 138 -6.50 -3.04 5.28
C GLY A 138 -7.67 -2.68 6.22
N GLU A 139 -7.96 -1.39 6.34
CA GLU A 139 -9.09 -0.90 7.15
C GLU A 139 -10.43 -1.42 6.65
N LEU A 140 -10.66 -1.43 5.33
CA LEU A 140 -11.88 -1.99 4.76
C LEU A 140 -12.04 -3.47 5.07
N GLU A 141 -11.00 -4.28 4.94
CA GLU A 141 -11.08 -5.71 5.27
C GLU A 141 -11.31 -5.96 6.77
N ILE A 142 -10.65 -5.20 7.65
CA ILE A 142 -10.89 -5.26 9.10
C ILE A 142 -12.35 -4.85 9.41
N ASN A 143 -12.87 -3.83 8.74
CA ASN A 143 -14.23 -3.35 8.93
C ASN A 143 -15.30 -4.39 8.53
N ARG A 144 -14.99 -5.27 7.59
CA ARG A 144 -15.88 -6.39 7.18
C ARG A 144 -15.95 -7.51 8.22
N LEU A 145 -14.96 -7.62 9.11
CA LEU A 145 -14.96 -8.64 10.16
C LEU A 145 -15.96 -8.30 11.27
N THR A 146 -16.61 -9.32 11.82
CA THR A 146 -17.49 -9.11 12.98
C THR A 146 -16.66 -8.69 14.21
N PRO A 147 -17.21 -7.87 15.12
CA PRO A 147 -16.50 -7.43 16.32
C PRO A 147 -15.95 -8.58 17.16
N SER A 148 -16.66 -9.71 17.17
CA SER A 148 -16.26 -10.94 17.86
C SER A 148 -14.95 -11.52 17.31
N ILE A 149 -14.77 -11.47 15.99
CA ILE A 149 -13.54 -11.94 15.32
C ILE A 149 -12.41 -10.95 15.54
N ARG A 150 -12.67 -9.64 15.43
CA ARG A 150 -11.64 -8.60 15.64
C ARG A 150 -11.00 -8.61 17.03
N LYS A 151 -11.70 -9.14 18.04
CA LYS A 151 -11.21 -9.26 19.42
C LYS A 151 -10.32 -10.48 19.65
N LEU A 152 -10.31 -11.46 18.75
CA LEU A 152 -9.49 -12.65 18.90
C LEU A 152 -8.02 -12.33 18.59
N THR A 153 -7.10 -12.95 19.32
CA THR A 153 -5.70 -12.94 18.91
C THR A 153 -5.55 -13.77 17.64
N MET A 154 -4.50 -13.50 16.84
CA MET A 154 -4.31 -14.27 15.61
C MET A 154 -4.10 -15.75 15.86
N ARG A 155 -3.48 -16.10 16.99
CA ARG A 155 -3.33 -17.49 17.44
C ARG A 155 -4.69 -18.16 17.68
N ASP A 156 -5.56 -17.51 18.45
CA ASP A 156 -6.88 -18.07 18.79
C ASP A 156 -7.77 -18.20 17.56
N PHE A 157 -7.70 -17.22 16.65
CA PHE A 157 -8.39 -17.28 15.37
C PHE A 157 -7.93 -18.51 14.56
N CYS A 158 -6.62 -18.72 14.45
CA CYS A 158 -6.06 -19.87 13.72
C CYS A 158 -6.50 -21.20 14.32
N LEU A 159 -6.45 -21.34 15.66
CA LEU A 159 -6.87 -22.57 16.35
C LEU A 159 -8.38 -22.82 16.21
N LYS A 160 -9.20 -21.78 16.34
CA LYS A 160 -10.66 -21.92 16.33
C LYS A 160 -11.21 -22.25 14.94
N TYR A 161 -10.60 -21.70 13.90
CA TYR A 161 -11.07 -21.85 12.52
C TYR A 161 -10.16 -22.75 11.66
N ASN A 162 -9.19 -23.45 12.27
CA ASN A 162 -8.17 -24.25 11.60
C ASN A 162 -7.50 -23.48 10.44
N ALA A 163 -7.24 -22.19 10.65
CA ALA A 163 -6.61 -21.32 9.66
C ALA A 163 -5.09 -21.34 9.81
N SER A 164 -4.37 -21.38 8.70
CA SER A 164 -2.90 -21.33 8.66
C SER A 164 -2.44 -20.16 7.76
N PRO A 165 -1.79 -19.12 8.32
CA PRO A 165 -1.26 -18.00 7.54
C PRO A 165 -0.23 -18.45 6.49
N GLN A 166 0.56 -19.47 6.80
CA GLN A 166 1.58 -20.03 5.91
C GLN A 166 0.94 -20.72 4.70
N GLU A 167 -0.14 -21.46 4.89
CA GLU A 167 -0.84 -22.11 3.78
C GLU A 167 -1.51 -21.08 2.88
N TYR A 168 -2.14 -20.06 3.48
CA TYR A 168 -2.73 -18.97 2.73
C TYR A 168 -1.70 -18.22 1.88
N SER A 169 -0.55 -17.86 2.45
CA SER A 169 0.53 -17.16 1.73
C SER A 169 1.12 -18.02 0.61
N LYS A 170 1.36 -19.32 0.85
CA LYS A 170 1.78 -20.26 -0.21
C LYS A 170 0.78 -20.34 -1.35
N LYS A 171 -0.52 -20.44 -1.06
CA LYS A 171 -1.58 -20.48 -2.07
C LYS A 171 -1.64 -19.20 -2.89
N MET A 172 -1.48 -18.04 -2.25
CA MET A 172 -1.45 -16.74 -2.93
C MET A 172 -0.23 -16.60 -3.85
N LEU A 173 0.95 -17.07 -3.41
CA LEU A 173 2.16 -17.07 -4.23
C LEU A 173 2.04 -18.02 -5.43
N ALA A 174 1.51 -19.22 -5.23
CA ALA A 174 1.28 -20.19 -6.30
C ALA A 174 0.33 -19.61 -7.37
N GLY A 175 -0.79 -19.01 -6.95
CA GLY A 175 -1.72 -18.37 -7.87
C GLY A 175 -1.12 -17.15 -8.60
N LYS A 176 -0.18 -16.43 -7.99
CA LYS A 176 0.56 -15.36 -8.67
C LYS A 176 1.49 -15.94 -9.75
N GLN A 177 2.18 -17.02 -9.44
CA GLN A 177 3.10 -17.68 -10.38
C GLN A 177 2.36 -18.27 -11.58
N GLU A 178 1.19 -18.88 -11.36
CA GLU A 178 0.32 -19.38 -12.43
C GLU A 178 -0.13 -18.26 -13.38
N ARG A 179 -0.55 -17.10 -12.85
CA ARG A 179 -0.94 -15.94 -13.68
C ARG A 179 0.23 -15.42 -14.52
N LEU A 180 1.43 -15.38 -13.96
CA LEU A 180 2.63 -14.95 -14.69
C LEU A 180 2.98 -15.94 -15.81
N GLN A 181 2.83 -17.24 -15.56
CA GLN A 181 3.02 -18.28 -16.58
C GLN A 181 1.95 -18.23 -17.69
N ALA A 182 0.70 -17.88 -17.34
CA ALA A 182 -0.38 -17.72 -18.31
C ALA A 182 -0.20 -16.49 -19.23
N LEU A 183 0.43 -15.43 -18.73
CA LEU A 183 0.77 -14.22 -19.51
C LEU A 183 1.91 -14.45 -20.52
N HIS A 184 2.81 -15.39 -20.22
CA HIS A 184 3.93 -15.76 -21.09
C HIS A 184 3.93 -17.27 -21.34
N PRO A 185 3.03 -17.79 -22.19
CA PRO A 185 3.05 -19.20 -22.52
C PRO A 185 4.35 -19.50 -23.25
N VAL A 186 5.24 -20.25 -22.58
CA VAL A 186 6.45 -20.79 -23.19
C VAL A 186 6.00 -21.74 -24.30
N LYS A 187 6.06 -21.27 -25.55
CA LYS A 187 5.89 -22.13 -26.73
C LYS A 187 7.06 -23.10 -26.72
N ARG A 188 6.82 -24.34 -26.29
CA ARG A 188 7.77 -25.43 -26.50
C ARG A 188 7.73 -25.74 -28.00
N VAL A 189 8.86 -25.53 -28.66
CA VAL A 189 9.14 -25.95 -30.05
C VAL A 189 9.46 -27.45 -30.02
#